data_AF-A0A373VQH8-F1
#
_entry.id   AF-A0A373VQH8-F1
#
_cell.length_a   1.000
_cell.length_b   1.000
_cell.length_c   1.000
_cell.angle_alpha   90.00
_cell.angle_beta   90.00
_cell.angle_gamma   90.00
#
_symmetry.space_group_name_H-M   'P 1'
#
loop_
_entity.id
_entity.type
_entity.pdbx_description
1 polymer ?
#
loop_
_entity_poly.entity_id
_entity_poly.type
_entity_poly.pdbx_seq_one_letter_code
_entity_poly.pdbx_strand_id
1 'polypeptide(L)'
;MRKAKRILAFALSLVVVFSGINYAAITSNEVAAATVSTTEWTNNGLISPANGSLIGAGYIDVKWNNNLEGVSSYAVYVDNALIGTVSPTSAETLSCEFYTVGVSAHTAYVSATLTNGTVVNTNTSTFYVTKKGICINEDMGVGIDASSLNVGWYYNWGFTAYNEKNFKNRSFDNMDYVPMIWGQGTVKEAAFENAKKNGYKYILGYNEPDLTNQSNMSIEKVINRWQDFCNSGLKVGSPATATAPCWSDKWFKPFMEKISANSSLDVDFIAVHCYWGTDLDSTKGALQFLQAIDQTYALYHKPIWITEFAVGEQHMNLSMADPTCAANTRNFLKIVLEGLNARSYVERYAWFSFDPEDNSKFTDSASGLWYRNTGVLTELGKLYAEIGNPAGYPAKTYGVYTPSGVDTSAVACAASVKPVIYTALANNKKKTIKVNLKKVNNASGYEIKYSTYKNMKKAKTKSTTKLTYVLKKLKAGKKYYVQSRAYFIMDGSKLYTGWSSKKVAKIKKVKKVKKAKKAKSAKNSKKK
;
A
#
# COMPACT_ATOMS: atom_id res chain seq x y z
N MET A 1 32.57 12.03 29.46
CA MET A 1 32.57 10.81 28.63
C MET A 1 31.36 10.83 27.70
N ARG A 2 31.61 11.12 26.41
CA ARG A 2 30.63 11.21 25.34
C ARG A 2 29.98 9.84 25.09
N LYS A 3 28.67 9.71 25.26
CA LYS A 3 27.92 8.54 24.79
C LYS A 3 27.47 8.81 23.35
N ALA A 4 28.17 8.20 22.40
CA ALA A 4 27.80 8.21 21.00
C ALA A 4 26.42 7.53 20.82
N LYS A 5 25.48 8.25 20.21
CA LYS A 5 24.23 7.68 19.70
C LYS A 5 24.58 6.86 18.45
N ARG A 6 24.47 5.52 18.54
CA ARG A 6 24.44 4.66 17.36
C ARG A 6 23.12 4.94 16.63
N ILE A 7 23.21 5.59 15.48
CA ILE A 7 22.14 5.64 14.49
C ILE A 7 22.17 4.27 13.81
N LEU A 8 21.24 3.37 14.17
CA LEU A 8 20.98 2.19 13.34
C LEU A 8 20.13 2.65 12.17
N ALA A 9 20.79 2.91 11.04
CA ALA A 9 20.13 2.85 9.73
C ALA A 9 20.00 1.36 9.40
N PHE A 10 18.79 0.81 9.52
CA PHE A 10 18.50 -0.49 8.90
C PHE A 10 18.27 -0.23 7.42
N ALA A 11 19.31 -0.48 6.61
CA ALA A 11 19.13 -0.76 5.21
C ALA A 11 18.20 -1.97 5.11
N LEU A 12 17.08 -1.83 4.40
CA LEU A 12 16.32 -2.97 3.96
C LEU A 12 17.29 -3.76 3.06
N SER A 13 17.81 -4.86 3.59
CA SER A 13 18.67 -5.77 2.85
C SER A 13 17.95 -6.14 1.57
N LEU A 14 18.64 -5.91 0.44
CA LEU A 14 18.31 -6.45 -0.86
C LEU A 14 18.15 -7.96 -0.69
N VAL A 15 16.92 -8.44 -0.44
CA VAL A 15 16.65 -9.88 -0.50
C VAL A 15 16.55 -10.17 -1.98
N VAL A 16 17.69 -10.54 -2.58
CA VAL A 16 17.70 -11.23 -3.86
C VAL A 16 17.05 -12.58 -3.59
N VAL A 17 15.72 -12.65 -3.78
CA VAL A 17 15.01 -13.92 -3.79
C VAL A 17 15.44 -14.61 -5.08
N PHE A 18 16.39 -15.53 -4.98
CA PHE A 18 16.61 -16.52 -6.03
C PHE A 18 15.36 -17.42 -6.06
N SER A 19 14.34 -17.04 -6.83
CA SER A 19 13.33 -18.00 -7.25
C SER A 19 13.97 -18.87 -8.33
N GLY A 20 14.74 -19.88 -7.89
CA GLY A 20 15.12 -20.99 -8.72
C GLY A 20 13.85 -21.74 -9.10
N ILE A 21 13.29 -21.43 -10.26
CA ILE A 21 12.25 -22.27 -10.85
C ILE A 21 12.97 -23.53 -11.37
N ASN A 22 12.80 -24.63 -10.64
CA ASN A 22 13.09 -25.96 -11.15
C ASN A 22 12.14 -26.25 -12.31
N TYR A 23 12.60 -26.09 -13.55
CA TYR A 23 12.01 -26.79 -14.68
C TYR A 23 12.61 -28.19 -14.74
N ALA A 24 11.72 -29.19 -14.75
CA ALA A 24 12.06 -30.56 -15.04
C ALA A 24 12.84 -30.62 -16.36
N ALA A 25 13.95 -31.36 -16.35
CA ALA A 25 14.79 -31.60 -17.52
C ALA A 25 13.95 -32.26 -18.62
N ILE A 26 13.59 -31.47 -19.63
CA ILE A 26 13.22 -31.98 -20.95
C ILE A 26 14.50 -31.89 -21.77
N THR A 27 15.15 -33.02 -21.93
CA THR A 27 16.23 -33.21 -22.89
C THR A 27 15.64 -33.20 -24.30
N SER A 28 15.68 -32.04 -24.95
CA SER A 28 15.62 -31.95 -26.41
C SER A 28 16.65 -30.91 -26.86
N ASN A 29 17.81 -31.40 -27.28
CA ASN A 29 18.89 -30.64 -27.90
C ASN A 29 18.50 -30.25 -29.34
N GLU A 30 17.53 -29.36 -29.49
CA GLU A 30 17.40 -28.57 -30.71
C GLU A 30 17.53 -27.10 -30.32
N VAL A 31 18.77 -26.64 -30.35
CA VAL A 31 19.12 -25.22 -30.21
C VAL A 31 18.58 -24.53 -31.45
N ALA A 32 17.75 -23.49 -31.27
CA ALA A 32 17.30 -22.66 -32.38
C ALA A 32 18.51 -22.25 -33.23
N ALA A 33 18.45 -22.48 -34.54
CA ALA A 33 19.55 -22.17 -35.45
C ALA A 33 19.95 -20.71 -35.27
N ALA A 34 21.21 -20.48 -34.91
CA ALA A 34 21.75 -19.15 -34.75
C ALA A 34 21.84 -18.45 -36.11
N THR A 35 21.51 -17.16 -36.13
CA THR A 35 21.32 -16.42 -37.40
C THR A 35 22.04 -15.08 -37.45
N VAL A 36 22.56 -14.57 -36.33
CA VAL A 36 23.08 -13.19 -36.26
C VAL A 36 24.56 -13.13 -35.86
N SER A 37 25.25 -12.09 -36.34
CA SER A 37 26.63 -11.82 -35.98
C SER A 37 26.78 -11.35 -34.51
N THR A 38 27.99 -11.45 -33.94
CA THR A 38 28.28 -10.92 -32.59
C THR A 38 28.03 -9.41 -32.49
N THR A 39 28.32 -8.65 -33.55
CA THR A 39 28.04 -7.20 -33.62
C THR A 39 26.54 -6.92 -33.61
N GLU A 40 25.77 -7.68 -34.38
CA GLU A 40 24.31 -7.54 -34.42
C GLU A 40 23.69 -7.90 -33.07
N TRP A 41 24.15 -8.98 -32.43
CA TRP A 41 23.69 -9.37 -31.11
C TRP A 41 24.10 -8.39 -30.00
N THR A 42 25.31 -7.82 -30.08
CA THR A 42 25.74 -6.73 -29.19
C THR A 42 24.72 -5.58 -29.25
N ASN A 43 24.29 -5.18 -30.45
CA ASN A 43 23.43 -4.02 -30.63
C ASN A 43 21.95 -4.27 -30.33
N ASN A 44 21.44 -5.45 -30.70
CA ASN A 44 20.00 -5.76 -30.72
C ASN A 44 19.63 -6.97 -29.86
N GLY A 45 20.59 -7.57 -29.15
CA GLY A 45 20.36 -8.77 -28.34
C GLY A 45 19.45 -8.49 -27.15
N LEU A 46 19.56 -7.32 -26.51
CA LEU A 46 18.72 -6.95 -25.37
C LEU A 46 17.36 -6.41 -25.84
N ILE A 47 16.27 -7.00 -25.35
CA ILE A 47 14.87 -6.64 -25.68
C ILE A 47 14.27 -5.74 -24.60
N SER A 48 14.44 -6.12 -23.33
CA SER A 48 13.88 -5.42 -22.17
C SER A 48 14.88 -5.45 -21.01
N PRO A 49 14.95 -4.40 -20.17
CA PRO A 49 14.29 -3.10 -20.33
C PRO A 49 14.78 -2.31 -21.54
N ALA A 50 13.87 -1.62 -22.23
CA ALA A 50 14.25 -0.73 -23.34
C ALA A 50 15.00 0.50 -22.81
N ASN A 51 15.99 0.98 -23.56
CA ASN A 51 16.80 2.12 -23.14
C ASN A 51 15.95 3.40 -23.02
N GLY A 52 16.05 4.09 -21.89
CA GLY A 52 15.26 5.27 -21.54
C GLY A 52 13.87 4.98 -20.99
N SER A 53 13.43 3.71 -20.90
CA SER A 53 12.08 3.37 -20.47
C SER A 53 11.80 3.71 -19.00
N LEU A 54 10.55 4.07 -18.70
CA LEU A 54 10.02 4.23 -17.34
C LEU A 54 9.08 3.06 -17.03
N ILE A 55 9.43 2.25 -16.04
CA ILE A 55 8.75 0.99 -15.73
C ILE A 55 8.18 1.03 -14.31
N GLY A 56 7.01 0.41 -14.11
CA GLY A 56 6.43 0.20 -12.79
C GLY A 56 7.30 -0.69 -11.89
N ALA A 57 7.53 -0.26 -10.66
CA ALA A 57 8.25 -1.02 -9.63
C ALA A 57 7.68 -2.42 -9.37
N GLY A 58 8.51 -3.30 -8.82
CA GLY A 58 8.26 -4.71 -8.59
C GLY A 58 9.25 -5.58 -9.35
N TYR A 59 8.79 -6.76 -9.76
CA TYR A 59 9.45 -7.65 -10.71
C TYR A 59 9.46 -7.09 -12.13
N ILE A 60 10.63 -7.10 -12.75
CA ILE A 60 10.95 -6.62 -14.10
C ILE A 60 11.74 -7.74 -14.79
N ASP A 61 11.44 -8.01 -16.06
CA ASP A 61 12.21 -8.98 -16.84
C ASP A 61 13.32 -8.29 -17.63
N VAL A 62 14.55 -8.77 -17.43
CA VAL A 62 15.62 -8.58 -18.40
C VAL A 62 15.44 -9.66 -19.48
N LYS A 63 15.04 -9.27 -20.69
CA LYS A 63 14.75 -10.19 -21.81
C LYS A 63 15.76 -9.97 -22.93
N TRP A 64 16.20 -11.05 -23.57
CA TRP A 64 17.14 -10.98 -24.71
C TRP A 64 16.86 -12.05 -25.76
N ASN A 65 17.27 -11.76 -26.99
CA ASN A 65 17.22 -12.67 -28.12
C ASN A 65 18.22 -13.81 -27.92
N ASN A 66 17.75 -15.05 -28.07
CA ASN A 66 18.54 -16.27 -27.97
C ASN A 66 18.87 -16.81 -29.37
N ASN A 67 19.50 -15.97 -30.19
CA ASN A 67 19.82 -16.24 -31.60
C ASN A 67 21.32 -16.13 -31.92
N LEU A 68 22.19 -15.97 -30.91
CA LEU A 68 23.64 -15.96 -31.04
C LEU A 68 24.20 -17.39 -31.06
N GLU A 69 25.12 -17.67 -31.99
CA GLU A 69 25.66 -19.02 -32.18
C GLU A 69 26.66 -19.42 -31.09
N GLY A 70 26.63 -20.71 -30.74
CA GLY A 70 27.67 -21.31 -29.92
C GLY A 70 27.72 -20.76 -28.51
N VAL A 71 26.63 -20.23 -27.97
CA VAL A 71 26.55 -19.78 -26.58
C VAL A 71 26.51 -21.01 -25.65
N SER A 72 27.33 -21.02 -24.60
CA SER A 72 27.28 -22.02 -23.53
C SER A 72 26.47 -21.55 -22.32
N SER A 73 26.47 -20.25 -22.05
CA SER A 73 25.73 -19.65 -20.93
C SER A 73 25.56 -18.14 -21.09
N TYR A 74 24.48 -17.59 -20.53
CA TYR A 74 24.25 -16.16 -20.38
C TYR A 74 24.38 -15.75 -18.92
N ALA A 75 25.07 -14.65 -18.64
CA ALA A 75 25.11 -13.97 -17.36
C ALA A 75 24.40 -12.62 -17.47
N VAL A 76 23.45 -12.34 -16.57
CA VAL A 76 22.59 -11.17 -16.62
C VAL A 76 22.97 -10.20 -15.51
N TYR A 77 23.17 -8.94 -15.87
CA TYR A 77 23.63 -7.91 -14.95
C TYR A 77 22.62 -6.78 -14.83
N VAL A 78 22.39 -6.32 -13.60
CA VAL A 78 21.71 -5.07 -13.30
C VAL A 78 22.60 -4.25 -12.36
N ASP A 79 22.84 -2.98 -12.68
CA ASP A 79 23.74 -2.09 -11.95
C ASP A 79 25.14 -2.70 -11.73
N ASN A 80 25.64 -3.41 -12.74
CA ASN A 80 26.88 -4.20 -12.73
C ASN A 80 26.92 -5.35 -11.70
N ALA A 81 25.81 -5.64 -11.01
CA ALA A 81 25.66 -6.81 -10.17
C ALA A 81 25.08 -7.97 -11.00
N LEU A 82 25.71 -9.15 -10.90
CA LEU A 82 25.17 -10.38 -11.48
C LEU A 82 23.87 -10.75 -10.76
N ILE A 83 22.76 -10.79 -11.51
CA ILE A 83 21.44 -11.17 -10.97
C ILE A 83 21.08 -12.63 -11.28
N GLY A 84 21.69 -13.22 -12.30
CA GLY A 84 21.45 -14.63 -12.65
C GLY A 84 22.27 -15.13 -13.82
N THR A 85 22.30 -16.46 -13.96
CA THR A 85 22.90 -17.17 -15.08
C THR A 85 21.85 -18.07 -15.71
N VAL A 86 21.73 -18.05 -17.03
CA VAL A 86 20.72 -18.79 -17.79
C VAL A 86 21.40 -19.58 -18.89
N SER A 87 21.10 -20.88 -18.98
CA SER A 87 21.56 -21.72 -20.08
C SER A 87 20.75 -21.45 -21.36
N PRO A 88 21.36 -21.55 -22.55
CA PRO A 88 20.62 -21.49 -23.80
C PRO A 88 19.56 -22.61 -23.87
N THR A 89 18.42 -22.31 -24.50
CA THR A 89 17.34 -23.27 -24.73
C THR A 89 16.84 -23.18 -26.18
N SER A 90 15.76 -23.88 -26.51
CA SER A 90 15.08 -23.74 -27.81
C SER A 90 14.18 -22.50 -27.90
N ALA A 91 13.95 -21.76 -26.81
CA ALA A 91 13.15 -20.55 -26.84
C ALA A 91 13.86 -19.43 -27.60
N GLU A 92 13.12 -18.70 -28.45
CA GLU A 92 13.65 -17.55 -29.22
C GLU A 92 14.08 -16.39 -28.32
N THR A 93 13.40 -16.22 -27.19
CA THR A 93 13.68 -15.20 -26.18
C THR A 93 13.91 -15.85 -24.83
N LEU A 94 14.93 -15.40 -24.12
CA LEU A 94 15.21 -15.79 -22.74
C LEU A 94 14.97 -14.60 -21.81
N SER A 95 14.78 -14.88 -20.53
CA SER A 95 14.57 -13.86 -19.51
C SER A 95 15.24 -14.20 -18.17
N CYS A 96 15.51 -13.16 -17.39
CA CYS A 96 15.92 -13.24 -16.00
C CYS A 96 15.20 -12.14 -15.21
N GLU A 97 14.65 -12.51 -14.06
CA GLU A 97 13.83 -11.62 -13.24
C GLU A 97 14.68 -10.77 -12.30
N PHE A 98 14.41 -9.46 -12.28
CA PHE A 98 14.96 -8.48 -11.35
C PHE A 98 13.82 -7.89 -10.53
N TYR A 99 14.01 -7.70 -9.21
CA TYR A 99 13.00 -7.10 -8.34
C TYR A 99 13.54 -5.83 -7.69
N THR A 100 12.79 -4.73 -7.81
CA THR A 100 13.09 -3.48 -7.10
C THR A 100 11.84 -2.66 -6.81
N VAL A 101 11.85 -1.97 -5.68
CA VAL A 101 10.84 -0.96 -5.28
C VAL A 101 11.43 0.44 -5.23
N GLY A 102 12.71 0.58 -5.55
CA GLY A 102 13.42 1.84 -5.54
C GLY A 102 12.96 2.72 -6.70
N VAL A 103 12.62 3.97 -6.40
CA VAL A 103 12.38 4.98 -7.43
C VAL A 103 13.75 5.51 -7.87
N SER A 104 14.36 4.83 -8.83
CA SER A 104 15.74 5.04 -9.25
C SER A 104 15.97 4.72 -10.73
N ALA A 105 17.07 5.25 -11.26
CA ALA A 105 17.66 4.76 -12.51
C ALA A 105 18.41 3.45 -12.25
N HIS A 106 18.42 2.58 -13.24
CA HIS A 106 19.12 1.30 -13.25
C HIS A 106 19.75 1.05 -14.62
N THR A 107 20.78 0.21 -14.67
CA THR A 107 21.35 -0.28 -15.94
C THR A 107 21.19 -1.78 -16.08
N ALA A 108 21.02 -2.29 -17.30
CA ALA A 108 20.96 -3.72 -17.58
C ALA A 108 21.76 -4.08 -18.84
N TYR A 109 22.44 -5.23 -18.80
CA TYR A 109 23.05 -5.88 -19.96
C TYR A 109 23.16 -7.39 -19.76
N VAL A 110 23.32 -8.12 -20.87
CA VAL A 110 23.50 -9.58 -20.87
C VAL A 110 24.87 -9.91 -21.46
N SER A 111 25.56 -10.85 -20.84
CA SER A 111 26.86 -11.36 -21.26
C SER A 111 26.73 -12.81 -21.71
N ALA A 112 26.94 -13.08 -22.99
CA ALA A 112 26.97 -14.42 -23.54
C ALA A 112 28.41 -14.97 -23.54
N THR A 113 28.61 -16.11 -22.90
CA THR A 113 29.86 -16.89 -23.01
C THR A 113 29.68 -17.91 -24.12
N LEU A 114 30.58 -17.89 -25.10
CA LEU A 114 30.60 -18.84 -26.21
C LEU A 114 31.33 -20.13 -25.80
N THR A 115 31.10 -21.22 -26.53
CA THR A 115 31.71 -22.54 -26.31
C THR A 115 33.24 -22.52 -26.44
N ASN A 116 33.78 -21.55 -27.18
CA ASN A 116 35.22 -21.32 -27.30
C ASN A 116 35.80 -20.42 -26.17
N GLY A 117 34.99 -20.01 -25.20
CA GLY A 117 35.36 -19.16 -24.07
C GLY A 117 35.28 -17.65 -24.34
N THR A 118 34.94 -17.22 -25.56
CA THR A 118 34.76 -15.79 -25.88
C THR A 118 33.54 -15.23 -25.16
N VAL A 119 33.63 -14.00 -24.66
CA VAL A 119 32.50 -13.29 -24.04
C VAL A 119 32.04 -12.15 -24.93
N VAL A 120 30.74 -12.11 -25.20
CA VAL A 120 30.08 -11.04 -25.97
C VAL A 120 29.02 -10.40 -25.08
N ASN A 121 28.99 -9.08 -24.99
CA ASN A 121 28.01 -8.36 -24.19
C ASN A 121 27.00 -7.66 -25.10
N THR A 122 25.74 -7.59 -24.69
CA THR A 122 24.82 -6.62 -25.26
C THR A 122 25.25 -5.20 -24.87
N ASN A 123 24.79 -4.21 -25.64
CA ASN A 123 24.81 -2.83 -25.20
C ASN A 123 24.07 -2.70 -23.86
N THR A 124 24.55 -1.77 -23.03
CA THR A 124 23.91 -1.45 -21.76
C THR A 124 22.69 -0.58 -22.00
N SER A 125 21.54 -1.01 -21.48
CA SER A 125 20.32 -0.23 -21.43
C SER A 125 20.20 0.48 -20.09
N THR A 126 19.94 1.77 -20.08
CA THR A 126 19.52 2.50 -18.88
C THR A 126 18.01 2.54 -18.83
N PHE A 127 17.41 2.18 -17.71
CA PHE A 127 15.96 2.25 -17.50
C PHE A 127 15.66 2.88 -16.13
N TYR A 128 14.41 3.29 -15.95
CA TYR A 128 13.97 4.04 -14.79
C TYR A 128 12.79 3.35 -14.14
N VAL A 129 12.78 3.30 -12.82
CA VAL A 129 11.71 2.66 -12.04
C VAL A 129 10.89 3.71 -11.31
N THR A 130 9.58 3.60 -11.40
CA THR A 130 8.63 4.42 -10.63
C THR A 130 7.54 3.56 -10.01
N LYS A 131 6.95 4.03 -8.90
CA LYS A 131 5.74 3.42 -8.31
C LYS A 131 4.46 3.95 -8.95
N LYS A 132 4.57 5.09 -9.62
CA LYS A 132 3.43 5.89 -10.11
C LYS A 132 2.82 5.27 -11.35
N GLY A 133 1.52 4.98 -11.28
CA GLY A 133 0.70 4.50 -12.39
C GLY A 133 -0.59 5.28 -12.55
N ILE A 134 -1.51 4.76 -13.36
CA ILE A 134 -2.84 5.35 -13.53
C ILE A 134 -3.92 4.26 -13.69
N CYS A 135 -5.08 4.47 -13.06
CA CYS A 135 -6.29 3.68 -13.29
C CYS A 135 -7.18 4.43 -14.27
N ILE A 136 -7.43 3.86 -15.46
CA ILE A 136 -8.06 4.62 -16.54
C ILE A 136 -8.86 3.72 -17.46
N ASN A 137 -10.10 4.11 -17.79
CA ASN A 137 -10.93 3.44 -18.77
C ASN A 137 -10.96 4.24 -20.08
N GLU A 138 -11.62 3.73 -21.12
CA GLU A 138 -11.59 4.36 -22.46
C GLU A 138 -12.14 5.79 -22.45
N ASP A 139 -13.24 6.03 -21.72
CA ASP A 139 -13.85 7.36 -21.60
C ASP A 139 -12.94 8.35 -20.86
N MET A 140 -12.27 7.88 -19.80
CA MET A 140 -11.29 8.68 -19.06
C MET A 140 -10.04 8.97 -19.91
N GLY A 141 -9.67 8.02 -20.76
CA GLY A 141 -8.41 8.01 -21.53
C GLY A 141 -8.47 8.69 -22.89
N VAL A 142 -9.64 9.11 -23.39
CA VAL A 142 -9.77 9.53 -24.79
C VAL A 142 -8.91 10.75 -25.15
N GLY A 143 -8.79 11.74 -24.26
CA GLY A 143 -8.09 13.01 -24.54
C GLY A 143 -6.68 13.11 -23.98
N ILE A 144 -6.31 12.29 -22.98
CA ILE A 144 -5.06 12.45 -22.22
C ILE A 144 -3.86 11.83 -22.93
N ASP A 145 -2.75 12.55 -23.07
CA ASP A 145 -1.46 11.94 -23.40
C ASP A 145 -0.88 11.32 -22.12
N ALA A 146 -0.79 9.98 -22.04
CA ALA A 146 -0.31 9.28 -20.85
C ALA A 146 1.10 9.73 -20.41
N SER A 147 1.95 10.16 -21.36
CA SER A 147 3.30 10.64 -21.05
C SER A 147 3.30 11.97 -20.28
N SER A 148 2.19 12.74 -20.30
CA SER A 148 2.02 13.96 -19.49
C SER A 148 2.07 13.71 -17.98
N LEU A 149 1.78 12.48 -17.52
CA LEU A 149 1.73 12.13 -16.11
C LEU A 149 3.02 11.47 -15.59
N ASN A 150 4.01 11.19 -16.45
CA ASN A 150 5.22 10.44 -16.09
C ASN A 150 4.91 9.13 -15.33
N VAL A 151 3.93 8.37 -15.81
CA VAL A 151 3.49 7.10 -15.21
C VAL A 151 4.21 5.93 -15.87
N GLY A 152 4.57 4.90 -15.08
CA GLY A 152 5.29 3.72 -15.57
C GLY A 152 4.40 2.50 -15.83
N TRP A 153 3.13 2.56 -15.44
CA TRP A 153 2.17 1.45 -15.59
C TRP A 153 0.72 1.94 -15.56
N TYR A 154 -0.21 1.14 -16.07
CA TYR A 154 -1.64 1.42 -15.98
C TYR A 154 -2.48 0.14 -15.86
N TYR A 155 -3.74 0.30 -15.43
CA TYR A 155 -4.78 -0.71 -15.59
C TYR A 155 -6.12 -0.04 -15.94
N ASN A 156 -7.07 -0.83 -16.45
CA ASN A 156 -8.33 -0.32 -17.01
C ASN A 156 -9.58 -1.08 -16.56
N TRP A 157 -9.52 -1.77 -15.42
CA TRP A 157 -10.55 -2.68 -14.90
C TRP A 157 -10.92 -3.86 -15.82
N GLY A 158 -10.25 -4.02 -16.96
CA GLY A 158 -10.39 -5.15 -17.87
C GLY A 158 -9.14 -6.05 -17.86
N PHE A 159 -9.09 -7.00 -18.79
CA PHE A 159 -7.96 -7.92 -18.99
C PHE A 159 -7.25 -7.73 -20.34
N THR A 160 -7.61 -6.69 -21.08
CA THR A 160 -7.07 -6.36 -22.41
C THR A 160 -6.52 -4.94 -22.40
N ALA A 161 -5.24 -4.80 -22.76
CA ALA A 161 -4.55 -3.54 -22.93
C ALA A 161 -5.15 -2.71 -24.08
N TYR A 162 -4.77 -1.44 -24.18
CA TYR A 162 -5.32 -0.56 -25.19
C TYR A 162 -4.74 -0.78 -26.58
N ASN A 163 -3.47 -1.19 -26.65
CA ASN A 163 -2.82 -1.56 -27.91
C ASN A 163 -3.37 -2.86 -28.52
N GLU A 164 -4.03 -3.70 -27.72
CA GLU A 164 -4.77 -4.88 -28.15
C GLU A 164 -6.21 -4.56 -28.59
N LYS A 165 -6.68 -3.33 -28.37
CA LYS A 165 -8.01 -2.84 -28.74
C LYS A 165 -7.91 -1.85 -29.90
N ASN A 166 -9.06 -1.56 -30.49
CA ASN A 166 -9.22 -0.42 -31.41
C ASN A 166 -9.35 0.92 -30.65
N PHE A 167 -8.62 1.09 -29.55
CA PHE A 167 -8.62 2.34 -28.82
C PHE A 167 -7.80 3.39 -29.57
N LYS A 168 -8.41 4.55 -29.82
CA LYS A 168 -7.80 5.59 -30.67
C LYS A 168 -6.56 6.23 -30.04
N ASN A 169 -6.52 6.32 -28.72
CA ASN A 169 -5.38 6.92 -28.03
C ASN A 169 -4.28 5.86 -27.81
N ARG A 170 -3.19 6.02 -28.57
CA ARG A 170 -2.04 5.11 -28.58
C ARG A 170 -0.92 5.50 -27.61
N SER A 171 -1.12 6.52 -26.77
CA SER A 171 -0.10 6.96 -25.79
C SER A 171 0.19 5.92 -24.69
N PHE A 172 -0.64 4.86 -24.59
CA PHE A 172 -0.47 3.75 -23.65
C PHE A 172 0.28 2.54 -24.23
N ASP A 173 0.57 2.52 -25.53
CA ASP A 173 1.00 1.29 -26.23
C ASP A 173 2.29 0.66 -25.68
N ASN A 174 3.18 1.48 -25.14
CA ASN A 174 4.50 1.08 -24.63
C ASN A 174 4.57 1.13 -23.10
N MET A 175 3.41 1.18 -22.42
CA MET A 175 3.33 1.25 -20.97
C MET A 175 2.99 -0.13 -20.39
N ASP A 176 3.55 -0.43 -19.21
CA ASP A 176 3.26 -1.69 -18.52
C ASP A 176 1.76 -1.77 -18.16
N TYR A 177 1.07 -2.77 -18.73
CA TYR A 177 -0.35 -3.00 -18.50
C TYR A 177 -0.55 -4.10 -17.48
N VAL A 178 -1.42 -3.84 -16.51
CA VAL A 178 -1.81 -4.83 -15.50
C VAL A 178 -3.27 -5.25 -15.75
N PRO A 179 -3.53 -6.50 -16.19
CA PRO A 179 -4.90 -7.00 -16.34
C PRO A 179 -5.59 -7.16 -14.99
N MET A 180 -6.92 -7.14 -15.01
CA MET A 180 -7.80 -7.36 -13.88
C MET A 180 -8.91 -8.33 -14.26
N ILE A 181 -9.23 -9.25 -13.36
CA ILE A 181 -10.51 -9.98 -13.41
C ILE A 181 -11.47 -9.23 -12.50
N TRP A 182 -12.30 -8.36 -13.08
CA TRP A 182 -13.15 -7.45 -12.30
C TRP A 182 -14.17 -8.17 -11.42
N GLY A 183 -14.88 -9.19 -11.94
CA GLY A 183 -15.93 -9.90 -11.22
C GLY A 183 -16.31 -11.25 -11.83
N GLN A 184 -17.42 -11.84 -11.36
CA GLN A 184 -17.83 -13.19 -11.78
C GLN A 184 -18.15 -13.30 -13.28
N GLY A 185 -18.71 -12.24 -13.87
CA GLY A 185 -19.09 -12.18 -15.29
C GLY A 185 -17.93 -11.99 -16.27
N THR A 186 -16.71 -11.74 -15.77
CA THR A 186 -15.50 -11.71 -16.58
C THR A 186 -15.08 -13.14 -16.93
N VAL A 187 -14.82 -13.43 -18.21
CA VAL A 187 -14.41 -14.76 -18.68
C VAL A 187 -12.99 -15.05 -18.16
N LYS A 188 -12.88 -15.85 -17.10
CA LYS A 188 -11.60 -16.05 -16.37
C LYS A 188 -10.54 -16.70 -17.26
N GLU A 189 -10.93 -17.68 -18.07
CA GLU A 189 -10.01 -18.45 -18.92
C GLU A 189 -9.38 -17.52 -19.94
N ALA A 190 -10.19 -16.70 -20.60
CA ALA A 190 -9.73 -15.71 -21.56
C ALA A 190 -8.78 -14.68 -20.93
N ALA A 191 -9.01 -14.27 -19.67
CA ALA A 191 -8.12 -13.32 -18.99
C ALA A 191 -6.72 -13.90 -18.74
N PHE A 192 -6.64 -15.14 -18.23
CA PHE A 192 -5.36 -15.81 -17.98
C PHE A 192 -4.64 -16.18 -19.28
N GLU A 193 -5.38 -16.65 -20.29
CA GLU A 193 -4.83 -16.93 -21.62
C GLU A 193 -4.31 -15.66 -22.29
N ASN A 194 -5.04 -14.55 -22.20
CA ASN A 194 -4.59 -13.26 -22.73
C ASN A 194 -3.32 -12.78 -22.03
N ALA A 195 -3.28 -12.89 -20.71
CA ALA A 195 -2.10 -12.52 -19.93
C ALA A 195 -0.89 -13.37 -20.31
N LYS A 196 -1.06 -14.69 -20.45
CA LYS A 196 0.01 -15.59 -20.88
C LYS A 196 0.48 -15.30 -22.30
N LYS A 197 -0.44 -15.08 -23.24
CA LYS A 197 -0.15 -14.76 -24.64
C LYS A 197 0.69 -13.48 -24.78
N ASN A 198 0.36 -12.45 -24.00
CA ASN A 198 1.04 -11.16 -24.06
C ASN A 198 2.23 -11.05 -23.08
N GLY A 199 2.52 -12.12 -22.32
CA GLY A 199 3.61 -12.14 -21.35
C GLY A 199 3.43 -11.13 -20.21
N TYR A 200 2.19 -10.83 -19.82
CA TYR A 200 1.91 -10.02 -18.64
C TYR A 200 2.41 -10.72 -17.39
N LYS A 201 2.95 -9.93 -16.46
CA LYS A 201 3.55 -10.46 -15.23
C LYS A 201 2.59 -10.49 -14.05
N TYR A 202 1.68 -9.52 -13.98
CA TYR A 202 0.79 -9.33 -12.85
C TYR A 202 -0.66 -9.53 -13.26
N ILE A 203 -1.51 -9.80 -12.28
CA ILE A 203 -2.95 -9.71 -12.44
C ILE A 203 -3.59 -9.20 -11.15
N LEU A 204 -4.54 -8.27 -11.28
CA LEU A 204 -5.36 -7.80 -10.18
C LEU A 204 -6.56 -8.73 -9.96
N GLY A 205 -6.85 -9.03 -8.70
CA GLY A 205 -8.04 -9.74 -8.28
C GLY A 205 -9.32 -8.92 -8.43
N TYR A 206 -10.42 -9.43 -7.88
CA TYR A 206 -11.75 -8.85 -8.05
C TYR A 206 -11.90 -7.41 -7.52
N ASN A 207 -12.69 -6.60 -8.22
CA ASN A 207 -12.95 -5.20 -7.91
C ASN A 207 -14.10 -5.05 -6.91
N GLU A 208 -13.81 -4.50 -5.74
CA GLU A 208 -14.77 -4.13 -4.70
C GLU A 208 -15.87 -5.19 -4.48
N PRO A 209 -15.48 -6.46 -4.22
CA PRO A 209 -16.45 -7.54 -4.05
C PRO A 209 -17.39 -7.35 -2.86
N ASP A 210 -17.05 -6.45 -1.94
CA ASP A 210 -17.84 -6.04 -0.79
C ASP A 210 -18.97 -5.06 -1.12
N LEU A 211 -19.06 -4.53 -2.35
CA LEU A 211 -20.11 -3.62 -2.79
C LEU A 211 -21.10 -4.27 -3.78
N THR A 212 -22.39 -4.00 -3.59
CA THR A 212 -23.47 -4.58 -4.43
C THR A 212 -23.52 -4.01 -5.85
N ASN A 213 -22.99 -2.81 -6.06
CA ASN A 213 -22.91 -2.12 -7.36
C ASN A 213 -21.55 -2.28 -8.05
N GLN A 214 -20.68 -3.12 -7.49
CA GLN A 214 -19.39 -3.49 -8.08
C GLN A 214 -19.41 -5.00 -8.37
N SER A 215 -18.31 -5.73 -8.15
CA SER A 215 -18.30 -7.16 -8.50
C SER A 215 -19.24 -8.01 -7.65
N ASN A 216 -19.65 -7.53 -6.46
CA ASN A 216 -20.68 -8.11 -5.61
C ASN A 216 -20.50 -9.62 -5.39
N MET A 217 -19.37 -9.99 -4.76
CA MET A 217 -18.98 -11.39 -4.56
C MET A 217 -18.86 -11.72 -3.08
N SER A 218 -19.45 -12.84 -2.67
CA SER A 218 -19.19 -13.38 -1.34
C SER A 218 -17.77 -13.94 -1.26
N ILE A 219 -17.21 -13.96 -0.05
CA ILE A 219 -15.90 -14.55 0.23
C ILE A 219 -15.84 -16.00 -0.29
N GLU A 220 -16.90 -16.79 -0.09
CA GLU A 220 -16.93 -18.20 -0.52
C GLU A 220 -16.83 -18.34 -2.05
N LYS A 221 -17.52 -17.47 -2.80
CA LYS A 221 -17.42 -17.46 -4.27
C LYS A 221 -16.01 -17.13 -4.75
N VAL A 222 -15.34 -16.18 -4.08
CA VAL A 222 -13.96 -15.81 -4.41
C VAL A 222 -13.01 -16.95 -4.09
N ILE A 223 -13.10 -17.53 -2.89
CA ILE A 223 -12.22 -18.64 -2.45
C ILE A 223 -12.35 -19.85 -3.37
N ASN A 224 -13.57 -20.22 -3.77
CA ASN A 224 -13.81 -21.35 -4.67
C ASN A 224 -13.16 -21.18 -6.06
N ARG A 225 -12.82 -19.94 -6.46
CA ARG A 225 -12.15 -19.63 -7.73
C ARG A 225 -10.69 -19.23 -7.55
N TRP A 226 -10.20 -19.06 -6.32
CA TRP A 226 -8.88 -18.49 -6.09
C TRP A 226 -7.75 -19.39 -6.58
N GLN A 227 -7.98 -20.71 -6.63
CA GLN A 227 -7.01 -21.66 -7.18
C GLN A 227 -6.69 -21.39 -8.65
N ASP A 228 -7.62 -20.82 -9.44
CA ASP A 228 -7.36 -20.44 -10.83
C ASP A 228 -6.28 -19.35 -10.92
N PHE A 229 -6.32 -18.36 -10.01
CA PHE A 229 -5.29 -17.33 -9.92
C PHE A 229 -3.95 -17.94 -9.52
N CYS A 230 -3.93 -18.77 -8.48
CA CYS A 230 -2.70 -19.41 -8.00
C CYS A 230 -2.05 -20.30 -9.08
N ASN A 231 -2.84 -20.89 -9.98
CA ASN A 231 -2.36 -21.76 -11.06
C ASN A 231 -1.99 -20.98 -12.34
N SER A 232 -2.21 -19.67 -12.40
CA SER A 232 -2.01 -18.87 -13.62
C SER A 232 -0.55 -18.66 -14.01
N GLY A 233 0.38 -18.79 -13.04
CA GLY A 233 1.79 -18.42 -13.22
C GLY A 233 2.06 -16.91 -13.19
N LEU A 234 1.02 -16.09 -12.96
CA LEU A 234 1.12 -14.65 -12.78
C LEU A 234 1.36 -14.30 -11.30
N LYS A 235 1.86 -13.08 -11.05
CA LYS A 235 1.85 -12.49 -9.70
C LYS A 235 0.46 -11.95 -9.40
N VAL A 236 -0.19 -12.51 -8.40
CA VAL A 236 -1.62 -12.29 -8.11
C VAL A 236 -1.81 -11.25 -7.01
N GLY A 237 -2.53 -10.18 -7.35
CA GLY A 237 -3.05 -9.22 -6.38
C GLY A 237 -4.31 -9.75 -5.70
N SER A 238 -4.43 -9.50 -4.40
CA SER A 238 -5.68 -9.74 -3.67
C SER A 238 -6.88 -9.05 -4.36
N PRO A 239 -8.13 -9.44 -4.06
CA PRO A 239 -9.28 -8.60 -4.36
C PRO A 239 -9.10 -7.21 -3.73
N ALA A 240 -9.53 -6.15 -4.39
CA ALA A 240 -9.48 -4.80 -3.85
C ALA A 240 -10.84 -4.43 -3.26
N THR A 241 -10.99 -4.51 -1.93
CA THR A 241 -12.25 -4.10 -1.29
C THR A 241 -12.39 -2.58 -1.24
N ALA A 242 -13.62 -2.06 -1.32
CA ALA A 242 -13.87 -0.61 -1.27
C ALA A 242 -13.42 0.01 0.06
N THR A 243 -13.52 -0.76 1.15
CA THR A 243 -12.88 -0.40 2.42
C THR A 243 -11.43 -0.88 2.42
N ALA A 244 -10.48 -0.02 2.78
CA ALA A 244 -9.07 -0.39 2.89
C ALA A 244 -8.89 -1.68 3.71
N PRO A 245 -7.99 -2.61 3.32
CA PRO A 245 -7.86 -3.94 3.93
C PRO A 245 -7.78 -3.95 5.46
N CYS A 246 -7.00 -3.03 6.05
CA CYS A 246 -6.88 -2.93 7.49
C CYS A 246 -8.21 -2.57 8.20
N TRP A 247 -9.19 -1.99 7.52
CA TRP A 247 -10.50 -1.65 8.08
C TRP A 247 -11.64 -2.56 7.61
N SER A 248 -11.39 -3.47 6.66
CA SER A 248 -12.39 -4.37 6.10
C SER A 248 -12.60 -5.61 6.99
N ASP A 249 -13.23 -5.39 8.14
CA ASP A 249 -13.55 -6.42 9.16
C ASP A 249 -14.57 -7.46 8.67
N LYS A 250 -15.35 -7.14 7.62
CA LYS A 250 -16.44 -7.99 7.12
C LYS A 250 -16.12 -8.76 5.86
N TRP A 251 -15.08 -8.38 5.11
CA TRP A 251 -14.77 -8.99 3.83
C TRP A 251 -13.29 -9.37 3.71
N PHE A 252 -12.38 -8.38 3.69
CA PHE A 252 -10.97 -8.63 3.39
C PHE A 252 -10.28 -9.46 4.46
N LYS A 253 -10.50 -9.15 5.75
CA LYS A 253 -9.91 -9.92 6.85
C LYS A 253 -10.39 -11.38 6.84
N PRO A 254 -11.70 -11.68 6.79
CA PRO A 254 -12.18 -13.05 6.62
C PRO A 254 -11.66 -13.75 5.35
N PHE A 255 -11.51 -13.05 4.23
CA PHE A 255 -10.90 -13.59 3.01
C PHE A 255 -9.44 -14.01 3.27
N MET A 256 -8.62 -13.11 3.82
CA MET A 256 -7.22 -13.41 4.14
C MET A 256 -7.06 -14.50 5.21
N GLU A 257 -8.01 -14.63 6.15
CA GLU A 257 -8.05 -15.74 7.10
C GLU A 257 -8.23 -17.08 6.38
N LYS A 258 -9.12 -17.15 5.38
CA LYS A 258 -9.31 -18.36 4.55
C LYS A 258 -8.11 -18.65 3.65
N ILE A 259 -7.49 -17.63 3.05
CA ILE A 259 -6.22 -17.78 2.32
C ILE A 259 -5.15 -18.36 3.24
N SER A 260 -4.94 -17.75 4.42
CA SER A 260 -3.90 -18.19 5.36
C SER A 260 -4.14 -19.58 5.95
N ALA A 261 -5.40 -20.04 5.99
CA ALA A 261 -5.76 -21.37 6.48
C ALA A 261 -5.52 -22.49 5.44
N ASN A 262 -5.25 -22.16 4.17
CA ASN A 262 -5.00 -23.12 3.12
C ASN A 262 -3.67 -22.83 2.42
N SER A 263 -2.66 -23.67 2.65
CA SER A 263 -1.33 -23.51 2.06
C SER A 263 -1.26 -23.63 0.54
N SER A 264 -2.33 -24.08 -0.15
CA SER A 264 -2.39 -24.08 -1.62
C SER A 264 -2.83 -22.73 -2.21
N LEU A 265 -3.26 -21.79 -1.37
CA LEU A 265 -3.71 -20.47 -1.76
C LEU A 265 -2.74 -19.42 -1.23
N ASP A 266 -2.51 -18.38 -2.01
CA ASP A 266 -1.80 -17.19 -1.56
C ASP A 266 -2.23 -15.97 -2.38
N VAL A 267 -1.79 -14.80 -1.95
CA VAL A 267 -1.73 -13.57 -2.73
C VAL A 267 -0.27 -13.11 -2.78
N ASP A 268 0.22 -12.71 -3.95
CA ASP A 268 1.59 -12.19 -4.08
C ASP A 268 1.69 -10.77 -3.52
N PHE A 269 0.63 -9.97 -3.68
CA PHE A 269 0.54 -8.61 -3.16
C PHE A 269 -0.90 -8.23 -2.76
N ILE A 270 -1.04 -7.18 -1.97
CA ILE A 270 -2.32 -6.67 -1.46
C ILE A 270 -2.72 -5.45 -2.28
N ALA A 271 -3.84 -5.55 -3.01
CA ALA A 271 -4.47 -4.42 -3.68
C ALA A 271 -5.31 -3.62 -2.68
N VAL A 272 -5.18 -2.30 -2.71
CA VAL A 272 -5.81 -1.36 -1.78
C VAL A 272 -6.58 -0.30 -2.55
N HIS A 273 -7.88 -0.20 -2.27
CA HIS A 273 -8.65 1.02 -2.50
C HIS A 273 -8.72 1.81 -1.21
N CYS A 274 -8.44 3.12 -1.27
CA CYS A 274 -8.59 3.99 -0.12
C CYS A 274 -8.90 5.43 -0.56
N TYR A 275 -10.19 5.75 -0.56
CA TYR A 275 -10.69 7.11 -0.73
C TYR A 275 -10.74 7.78 0.64
N TRP A 276 -10.08 8.93 0.77
CA TRP A 276 -10.05 9.66 2.03
C TRP A 276 -11.14 10.73 2.06
N GLY A 277 -11.92 10.82 3.14
CA GLY A 277 -12.96 11.84 3.23
C GLY A 277 -13.44 12.27 4.61
N THR A 278 -12.80 11.80 5.69
CA THR A 278 -13.32 12.00 7.05
C THR A 278 -12.72 13.19 7.80
N ASP A 279 -11.65 13.80 7.28
CA ASP A 279 -10.96 14.93 7.90
C ASP A 279 -10.66 16.03 6.88
N LEU A 280 -11.11 17.25 7.16
CA LEU A 280 -10.88 18.43 6.32
C LEU A 280 -9.49 19.04 6.53
N ASP A 281 -8.75 18.61 7.57
CA ASP A 281 -7.33 18.88 7.70
C ASP A 281 -6.56 17.93 6.76
N SER A 282 -6.15 18.45 5.61
CA SER A 282 -5.45 17.69 4.57
C SER A 282 -4.16 17.02 5.05
N THR A 283 -3.43 17.65 5.98
CA THR A 283 -2.18 17.08 6.52
C THR A 283 -2.48 15.89 7.43
N LYS A 284 -3.43 16.07 8.34
CA LYS A 284 -3.85 14.99 9.22
C LYS A 284 -4.47 13.84 8.43
N GLY A 285 -5.31 14.15 7.45
CA GLY A 285 -5.90 13.16 6.55
C GLY A 285 -4.84 12.36 5.80
N ALA A 286 -3.84 13.02 5.21
CA ALA A 286 -2.75 12.34 4.52
C ALA A 286 -1.94 11.40 5.44
N LEU A 287 -1.64 11.84 6.67
CA LEU A 287 -0.93 11.01 7.65
C LEU A 287 -1.76 9.79 8.09
N GLN A 288 -3.08 9.93 8.18
CA GLN A 288 -3.99 8.82 8.53
C GLN A 288 -4.19 7.85 7.36
N PHE A 289 -4.25 8.35 6.11
CA PHE A 289 -4.21 7.52 4.91
C PHE A 289 -2.94 6.67 4.90
N LEU A 290 -1.77 7.30 5.06
CA LEU A 290 -0.49 6.60 5.10
C LEU A 290 -0.42 5.59 6.26
N GLN A 291 -1.02 5.91 7.41
CA GLN A 291 -1.14 4.96 8.50
C GLN A 291 -2.01 3.74 8.14
N ALA A 292 -3.06 3.90 7.33
CA ALA A 292 -3.87 2.78 6.85
C ALA A 292 -3.04 1.81 6.01
N ILE A 293 -2.15 2.34 5.17
CA ILE A 293 -1.19 1.58 4.39
C ILE A 293 -0.22 0.84 5.32
N ASP A 294 0.34 1.53 6.32
CA ASP A 294 1.25 0.93 7.31
C ASP A 294 0.58 -0.20 8.12
N GLN A 295 -0.68 -0.01 8.51
CA GLN A 295 -1.46 -1.03 9.21
C GLN A 295 -1.79 -2.22 8.31
N THR A 296 -2.05 -1.99 7.03
CA THR A 296 -2.29 -3.06 6.07
C THR A 296 -1.03 -3.91 5.91
N TYR A 297 0.12 -3.27 5.73
CA TYR A 297 1.40 -3.99 5.70
C TYR A 297 1.66 -4.75 7.01
N ALA A 298 1.46 -4.12 8.18
CA ALA A 298 1.69 -4.78 9.47
C ALA A 298 0.77 -5.99 9.73
N LEU A 299 -0.40 -6.07 9.07
CA LEU A 299 -1.30 -7.22 9.17
C LEU A 299 -0.85 -8.40 8.32
N TYR A 300 -0.33 -8.14 7.11
CA TYR A 300 -0.16 -9.18 6.08
C TYR A 300 1.29 -9.41 5.64
N HIS A 301 2.18 -8.44 5.86
CA HIS A 301 3.59 -8.45 5.44
C HIS A 301 3.80 -8.83 3.96
N LYS A 302 2.87 -8.38 3.11
CA LYS A 302 2.89 -8.52 1.66
C LYS A 302 3.14 -7.15 1.03
N PRO A 303 3.73 -7.08 -0.17
CA PRO A 303 3.80 -5.84 -0.93
C PRO A 303 2.42 -5.20 -1.12
N ILE A 304 2.37 -3.87 -1.14
CA ILE A 304 1.14 -3.09 -1.24
C ILE A 304 1.07 -2.38 -2.59
N TRP A 305 -0.05 -2.58 -3.28
CA TRP A 305 -0.43 -1.85 -4.48
C TRP A 305 -1.67 -1.03 -4.16
N ILE A 306 -1.57 0.30 -4.21
CA ILE A 306 -2.71 1.19 -4.02
C ILE A 306 -3.34 1.42 -5.39
N THR A 307 -4.26 0.56 -5.80
CA THR A 307 -4.83 0.58 -7.15
C THR A 307 -5.85 1.69 -7.34
N GLU A 308 -6.49 2.16 -6.27
CA GLU A 308 -7.30 3.37 -6.29
C GLU A 308 -7.13 4.18 -5.00
N PHE A 309 -6.84 5.47 -5.14
CA PHE A 309 -6.94 6.43 -4.04
C PHE A 309 -7.20 7.83 -4.55
N ALA A 310 -7.96 8.59 -3.77
CA ALA A 310 -8.24 10.00 -3.98
C ALA A 310 -8.79 10.63 -2.69
N VAL A 311 -9.05 11.93 -2.69
CA VAL A 311 -9.95 12.55 -1.72
C VAL A 311 -11.37 12.51 -2.31
N GLY A 312 -12.35 11.93 -1.61
CA GLY A 312 -13.72 11.78 -2.16
C GLY A 312 -14.53 10.59 -1.65
N GLU A 313 -14.41 10.22 -0.38
CA GLU A 313 -15.24 9.14 0.19
C GLU A 313 -16.71 9.60 0.29
N GLN A 314 -17.64 8.92 -0.40
CA GLN A 314 -19.11 9.17 -0.34
C GLN A 314 -19.60 10.49 -0.98
N HIS A 315 -19.06 10.92 -2.12
CA HIS A 315 -19.53 12.12 -2.83
C HIS A 315 -19.49 13.37 -1.94
N MET A 316 -18.30 13.68 -1.45
CA MET A 316 -18.08 14.79 -0.50
C MET A 316 -18.37 16.18 -1.11
N ASN A 317 -18.61 16.25 -2.41
CA ASN A 317 -18.80 17.49 -3.18
C ASN A 317 -17.55 18.36 -3.15
N LEU A 318 -16.38 17.74 -3.30
CA LEU A 318 -15.10 18.45 -3.35
C LEU A 318 -15.01 19.24 -4.65
N SER A 319 -15.38 20.51 -4.60
CA SER A 319 -15.35 21.37 -5.77
C SER A 319 -13.95 21.90 -6.07
N MET A 320 -13.48 21.73 -7.30
CA MET A 320 -12.28 22.39 -7.81
C MET A 320 -12.44 23.92 -7.85
N ALA A 321 -13.68 24.43 -7.96
CA ALA A 321 -13.97 25.86 -7.98
C ALA A 321 -13.82 26.52 -6.60
N ASP A 322 -13.84 25.75 -5.50
CA ASP A 322 -13.47 26.22 -4.16
C ASP A 322 -11.93 26.18 -4.02
N PRO A 323 -11.24 27.34 -3.93
CA PRO A 323 -9.79 27.39 -3.85
C PRO A 323 -9.22 26.71 -2.59
N THR A 324 -9.97 26.72 -1.49
CA THR A 324 -9.55 26.08 -0.23
C THR A 324 -9.63 24.56 -0.37
N CYS A 325 -10.72 24.07 -0.93
CA CYS A 325 -10.90 22.65 -1.26
C CYS A 325 -9.79 22.17 -2.19
N ALA A 326 -9.58 22.85 -3.32
CA ALA A 326 -8.55 22.50 -4.29
C ALA A 326 -7.15 22.53 -3.67
N ALA A 327 -6.82 23.54 -2.85
CA ALA A 327 -5.53 23.61 -2.15
C ALA A 327 -5.36 22.45 -1.14
N ASN A 328 -6.42 22.07 -0.43
CA ASN A 328 -6.39 20.94 0.50
C ASN A 328 -6.18 19.60 -0.22
N THR A 329 -6.85 19.38 -1.36
CA THR A 329 -6.64 18.17 -2.18
C THR A 329 -5.22 18.11 -2.72
N ARG A 330 -4.66 19.23 -3.21
CA ARG A 330 -3.25 19.32 -3.63
C ARG A 330 -2.27 19.03 -2.48
N ASN A 331 -2.52 19.58 -1.30
CA ASN A 331 -1.68 19.33 -0.12
C ASN A 331 -1.75 17.86 0.34
N PHE A 332 -2.94 17.27 0.33
CA PHE A 332 -3.13 15.84 0.61
C PHE A 332 -2.31 15.00 -0.37
N LEU A 333 -2.52 15.20 -1.69
CA LEU A 333 -1.82 14.46 -2.74
C LEU A 333 -0.30 14.52 -2.54
N LYS A 334 0.21 15.74 -2.33
CA LYS A 334 1.64 15.95 -2.14
C LYS A 334 2.21 15.11 -0.98
N ILE A 335 1.58 15.17 0.19
CA ILE A 335 2.05 14.45 1.39
C ILE A 335 1.96 12.94 1.18
N VAL A 336 0.84 12.44 0.61
CA VAL A 336 0.69 10.99 0.41
C VAL A 336 1.68 10.47 -0.61
N LEU A 337 1.93 11.17 -1.72
CA LEU A 337 2.91 10.70 -2.72
C LEU A 337 4.33 10.68 -2.16
N GLU A 338 4.74 11.68 -1.39
CA GLU A 338 6.04 11.65 -0.68
C GLU A 338 6.12 10.45 0.27
N GLY A 339 5.05 10.18 1.03
CA GLY A 339 4.98 9.05 1.95
C GLY A 339 4.97 7.68 1.27
N LEU A 340 4.25 7.52 0.16
CA LEU A 340 4.17 6.27 -0.60
C LEU A 340 5.51 5.94 -1.28
N ASN A 341 6.20 6.95 -1.83
CA ASN A 341 7.53 6.76 -2.40
C ASN A 341 8.57 6.34 -1.35
N ALA A 342 8.50 6.86 -0.13
CA ALA A 342 9.41 6.53 0.96
C ALA A 342 9.21 5.12 1.59
N ARG A 343 8.06 4.47 1.36
CA ARG A 343 7.74 3.16 1.95
C ARG A 343 8.23 2.02 1.07
N SER A 344 9.15 1.20 1.56
CA SER A 344 9.69 0.08 0.79
C SER A 344 8.69 -1.04 0.51
N TYR A 345 7.65 -1.19 1.33
CA TYR A 345 6.57 -2.17 1.09
C TYR A 345 5.48 -1.66 0.16
N VAL A 346 5.54 -0.41 -0.30
CA VAL A 346 4.66 0.08 -1.36
C VAL A 346 5.38 -0.14 -2.68
N GLU A 347 4.82 -0.99 -3.53
CA GLU A 347 5.33 -1.27 -4.87
C GLU A 347 4.74 -0.29 -5.89
N ARG A 348 3.42 -0.15 -5.92
CA ARG A 348 2.73 0.65 -6.94
C ARG A 348 1.56 1.46 -6.37
N TYR A 349 1.26 2.58 -7.00
CA TYR A 349 0.06 3.37 -6.70
C TYR A 349 -0.55 4.01 -7.95
N ALA A 350 -1.88 4.15 -7.98
CA ALA A 350 -2.63 4.80 -9.05
C ALA A 350 -3.73 5.69 -8.45
N TRP A 351 -3.63 7.01 -8.71
CA TRP A 351 -4.66 7.96 -8.28
C TRP A 351 -5.92 7.79 -9.13
N PHE A 352 -7.08 7.79 -8.46
CA PHE A 352 -8.36 7.78 -9.15
C PHE A 352 -8.77 9.20 -9.56
N SER A 353 -8.66 9.49 -10.86
CA SER A 353 -9.03 10.80 -11.39
C SER A 353 -10.55 10.94 -11.55
N PHE A 354 -11.16 11.73 -10.68
CA PHE A 354 -12.51 12.24 -10.91
C PHE A 354 -12.55 13.13 -12.15
N ASP A 355 -13.73 13.37 -12.70
CA ASP A 355 -13.90 14.32 -13.80
C ASP A 355 -13.97 15.75 -13.24
N PRO A 356 -13.06 16.66 -13.62
CA PRO A 356 -13.14 18.06 -13.23
C PRO A 356 -14.39 18.78 -13.77
N GLU A 357 -15.01 18.27 -14.83
CA GLU A 357 -16.18 18.87 -15.49
C GLU A 357 -17.52 18.25 -15.07
N ASP A 358 -17.49 17.24 -14.18
CA ASP A 358 -18.74 16.65 -13.69
C ASP A 358 -19.54 17.71 -12.92
N ASN A 359 -20.71 18.02 -13.47
CA ASN A 359 -21.66 19.01 -12.99
C ASN A 359 -22.89 18.35 -12.34
N SER A 360 -22.84 17.03 -12.10
CA SER A 360 -23.85 16.35 -11.30
C SER A 360 -23.82 16.85 -9.85
N LYS A 361 -24.82 16.49 -9.04
CA LYS A 361 -24.95 16.98 -7.65
C LYS A 361 -23.90 16.42 -6.67
N PHE A 362 -22.93 15.63 -7.15
CA PHE A 362 -22.11 14.70 -6.34
C PHE A 362 -20.64 14.60 -6.79
N THR A 363 -19.93 15.72 -6.98
CA THR A 363 -18.68 15.70 -7.75
C THR A 363 -17.47 16.08 -6.91
N ASP A 364 -16.54 15.14 -6.79
CA ASP A 364 -15.23 15.34 -6.17
C ASP A 364 -14.23 15.87 -7.22
N SER A 365 -14.67 16.85 -8.01
CA SER A 365 -13.94 17.48 -9.13
C SER A 365 -12.56 18.01 -8.74
N ALA A 366 -12.35 18.40 -7.47
CA ALA A 366 -11.04 18.80 -6.94
C ALA A 366 -10.00 17.69 -6.99
N SER A 367 -10.43 16.43 -7.09
CA SER A 367 -9.58 15.23 -7.23
C SER A 367 -9.36 14.82 -8.69
N GLY A 368 -9.81 15.60 -9.66
CA GLY A 368 -9.56 15.35 -11.08
C GLY A 368 -8.16 15.79 -11.52
N LEU A 369 -7.43 14.90 -12.18
CA LEU A 369 -6.09 15.13 -12.68
C LEU A 369 -6.09 15.80 -14.07
N TRP A 370 -7.08 15.54 -14.91
CA TRP A 370 -7.21 16.15 -16.23
C TRP A 370 -8.68 16.33 -16.64
N TYR A 371 -8.91 17.28 -17.55
CA TYR A 371 -10.21 17.45 -18.22
C TYR A 371 -10.38 16.35 -19.27
N ARG A 372 -11.41 15.49 -19.15
CA ARG A 372 -11.55 14.28 -19.98
C ARG A 372 -11.56 14.57 -21.48
N ASN A 373 -12.26 15.63 -21.88
CA ASN A 373 -12.44 16.01 -23.28
C ASN A 373 -11.16 16.52 -23.95
N THR A 374 -10.29 17.21 -23.21
CA THR A 374 -9.11 17.89 -23.76
C THR A 374 -7.79 17.23 -23.41
N GLY A 375 -7.78 16.39 -22.36
CA GLY A 375 -6.55 15.83 -21.78
C GLY A 375 -5.68 16.86 -21.05
N VAL A 376 -6.11 18.12 -20.93
CA VAL A 376 -5.33 19.14 -20.25
C VAL A 376 -5.25 18.82 -18.76
N LEU A 377 -4.04 18.84 -18.19
CA LEU A 377 -3.84 18.59 -16.77
C LEU A 377 -4.34 19.76 -15.91
N THR A 378 -5.04 19.44 -14.84
CA THR A 378 -5.30 20.37 -13.73
C THR A 378 -4.01 20.65 -12.94
N GLU A 379 -4.02 21.59 -12.01
CA GLU A 379 -2.88 21.76 -11.08
C GLU A 379 -2.60 20.49 -10.26
N LEU A 380 -3.64 19.72 -9.93
CA LEU A 380 -3.49 18.44 -9.25
C LEU A 380 -2.80 17.41 -10.17
N GLY A 381 -3.20 17.35 -11.45
CA GLY A 381 -2.54 16.52 -12.46
C GLY A 381 -1.07 16.84 -12.65
N LYS A 382 -0.73 18.13 -12.72
CA LYS A 382 0.66 18.61 -12.79
C LYS A 382 1.47 18.19 -11.57
N LEU A 383 0.91 18.28 -10.36
CA LEU A 383 1.56 17.77 -9.14
C LEU A 383 1.76 16.25 -9.17
N TYR A 384 0.75 15.49 -9.61
CA TYR A 384 0.88 14.04 -9.79
C TYR A 384 2.02 13.71 -10.76
N ALA A 385 2.11 14.46 -11.86
CA ALA A 385 3.15 14.27 -12.86
C ALA A 385 4.57 14.55 -12.32
N GLU A 386 4.76 15.51 -11.42
CA GLU A 386 6.07 15.92 -10.93
C GLU A 386 6.59 15.10 -9.73
N ILE A 387 5.71 14.52 -8.92
CA ILE A 387 6.12 13.80 -7.69
C ILE A 387 6.39 12.31 -8.00
N GLY A 388 7.46 11.76 -7.42
CA GLY A 388 7.80 10.33 -7.54
C GLY A 388 8.50 9.94 -8.84
N ASN A 389 9.12 10.90 -9.52
CA ASN A 389 9.96 10.64 -10.70
C ASN A 389 11.38 10.25 -10.25
N PRO A 390 11.99 9.21 -10.85
CA PRO A 390 13.36 8.81 -10.54
C PRO A 390 14.37 9.86 -11.01
N ALA A 391 15.46 10.02 -10.26
CA ALA A 391 16.54 10.93 -10.62
C ALA A 391 17.16 10.53 -11.97
N GLY A 392 17.42 11.53 -12.83
CA GLY A 392 17.96 11.32 -14.17
C GLY A 392 16.93 11.02 -15.26
N TYR A 393 15.69 10.64 -14.91
CA TYR A 393 14.65 10.45 -15.90
C TYR A 393 14.24 11.80 -16.53
N PRO A 394 14.13 11.91 -17.87
CA PRO A 394 13.67 13.13 -18.54
C PRO A 394 12.16 13.33 -18.38
N ALA A 395 11.72 13.54 -17.14
CA ALA A 395 10.33 13.76 -16.80
C ALA A 395 9.79 15.05 -17.41
N LYS A 396 8.53 15.02 -17.88
CA LYS A 396 7.79 16.27 -18.14
C LYS A 396 7.60 17.01 -16.82
N THR A 397 7.94 18.29 -16.81
CA THR A 397 7.82 19.17 -15.64
C THR A 397 6.86 20.32 -15.93
N TYR A 398 6.28 20.85 -14.87
CA TYR A 398 5.24 21.86 -14.88
C TYR A 398 5.50 23.02 -13.92
N GLY A 399 6.53 22.93 -13.06
CA GLY A 399 6.98 23.98 -12.16
C GLY A 399 6.03 24.23 -10.98
N VAL A 400 5.22 23.24 -10.59
CA VAL A 400 4.21 23.40 -9.52
C VAL A 400 4.60 22.69 -8.23
N TYR A 401 5.52 21.73 -8.28
CA TYR A 401 5.93 20.95 -7.13
C TYR A 401 6.84 21.74 -6.18
N THR A 402 6.43 21.77 -4.91
CA THR A 402 7.23 22.21 -3.77
C THR A 402 7.12 21.15 -2.69
N PRO A 403 8.21 20.61 -2.10
CA PRO A 403 8.13 19.58 -1.07
C PRO A 403 7.20 19.95 0.09
N SER A 404 6.53 18.97 0.71
CA SER A 404 5.58 19.26 1.79
C SER A 404 6.27 19.70 3.09
N GLY A 405 7.46 19.17 3.36
CA GLY A 405 8.16 19.31 4.64
C GLY A 405 7.49 18.54 5.79
N VAL A 406 6.48 17.71 5.51
CA VAL A 406 5.78 16.90 6.51
C VAL A 406 6.53 15.59 6.74
N ASP A 407 6.74 15.22 8.00
CA ASP A 407 7.26 13.90 8.37
C ASP A 407 6.21 12.82 8.10
N THR A 408 6.43 12.01 7.07
CA THR A 408 5.55 10.91 6.64
C THR A 408 5.97 9.54 7.16
N SER A 409 6.91 9.49 8.12
CA SER A 409 7.34 8.24 8.74
C SER A 409 6.18 7.51 9.43
N ALA A 410 6.24 6.18 9.51
CA ALA A 410 5.21 5.39 10.19
C ALA A 410 4.99 5.82 11.66
N VAL A 411 6.02 6.35 12.33
CA VAL A 411 5.91 6.93 13.67
C VAL A 411 5.05 8.20 13.66
N ALA A 412 5.30 9.12 12.73
CA ALA A 412 4.52 10.35 12.59
C ALA A 412 3.07 10.05 12.16
N CYS A 413 2.89 9.15 11.19
CA CYS A 413 1.58 8.65 10.76
C CYS A 413 0.81 8.06 11.94
N ALA A 414 1.44 7.19 12.76
CA ALA A 414 0.80 6.66 13.95
C ALA A 414 0.41 7.75 14.96
N ALA A 415 1.31 8.71 15.20
CA ALA A 415 1.10 9.80 16.15
C ALA A 415 -0.03 10.77 15.73
N SER A 416 -0.35 10.87 14.44
CA SER A 416 -1.43 11.70 13.92
C SER A 416 -2.82 11.28 14.45
N VAL A 417 -3.01 9.98 14.73
CA VAL A 417 -4.24 9.46 15.33
C VAL A 417 -4.31 9.79 16.81
N LYS A 418 -5.50 10.18 17.28
CA LYS A 418 -5.76 10.48 18.69
C LYS A 418 -6.91 9.61 19.20
N PRO A 419 -6.65 8.66 20.12
CA PRO A 419 -7.70 7.83 20.70
C PRO A 419 -8.65 8.64 21.57
N VAL A 420 -9.81 8.07 21.84
CA VAL A 420 -10.84 8.70 22.69
C VAL A 420 -11.04 7.88 23.96
N ILE A 421 -11.03 8.55 25.11
CA ILE A 421 -11.56 7.99 26.36
C ILE A 421 -13.05 8.32 26.42
N TYR A 422 -13.91 7.30 26.33
CA TYR A 422 -15.36 7.46 26.48
C TYR A 422 -15.69 8.01 27.87
N THR A 423 -15.29 7.30 28.92
CA THR A 423 -15.59 7.70 30.31
C THR A 423 -14.45 7.35 31.26
N ALA A 424 -14.33 8.15 32.33
CA ALA A 424 -13.44 7.90 33.47
C ALA A 424 -14.25 8.00 34.76
N LEU A 425 -14.80 6.87 35.22
CA LEU A 425 -15.79 6.82 36.29
C LEU A 425 -15.13 6.49 37.63
N ALA A 426 -15.26 7.39 38.60
CA ALA A 426 -14.71 7.23 39.95
C ALA A 426 -15.59 6.33 40.84
N ASN A 427 -14.98 5.34 41.48
CA ASN A 427 -15.58 4.62 42.61
C ASN A 427 -14.94 5.09 43.92
N ASN A 428 -15.67 5.91 44.68
CA ASN A 428 -15.15 6.55 45.89
C ASN A 428 -14.88 5.56 47.02
N LYS A 429 -15.73 4.52 47.15
CA LYS A 429 -15.58 3.49 48.20
C LYS A 429 -14.33 2.63 47.96
N LYS A 430 -14.15 2.16 46.73
CA LYS A 430 -13.00 1.32 46.34
C LYS A 430 -11.73 2.12 46.01
N LYS A 431 -11.85 3.45 45.92
CA LYS A 431 -10.77 4.37 45.50
C LYS A 431 -10.16 3.95 44.16
N THR A 432 -11.02 3.75 43.18
CA THR A 432 -10.64 3.33 41.81
C THR A 432 -11.25 4.24 40.77
N ILE A 433 -10.66 4.27 39.56
CA ILE A 433 -11.26 4.90 38.37
C ILE A 433 -11.37 3.84 37.29
N LYS A 434 -12.59 3.58 36.80
CA LYS A 434 -12.84 2.74 35.62
C LYS A 434 -12.72 3.62 34.38
N VAL A 435 -11.74 3.34 33.53
CA VAL A 435 -11.47 4.02 32.28
C VAL A 435 -12.01 3.14 31.15
N ASN A 436 -12.93 3.67 30.35
CA ASN A 436 -13.47 3.01 29.18
C ASN A 436 -12.96 3.75 27.93
N LEU A 437 -12.32 3.02 27.03
CA LEU A 437 -11.68 3.51 25.82
C LEU A 437 -12.56 3.24 24.59
N LYS A 438 -12.52 4.14 23.61
CA LYS A 438 -13.00 3.86 22.26
C LYS A 438 -12.00 2.95 21.56
N LYS A 439 -12.50 1.94 20.84
CA LYS A 439 -11.67 1.08 20.00
C LYS A 439 -10.96 1.94 18.94
N VAL A 440 -9.65 1.79 18.87
CA VAL A 440 -8.84 2.20 17.72
C VAL A 440 -8.66 0.95 16.87
N ASN A 441 -9.03 1.02 15.59
CA ASN A 441 -8.96 -0.13 14.69
C ASN A 441 -7.52 -0.66 14.62
N ASN A 442 -7.36 -1.99 14.68
CA ASN A 442 -6.09 -2.72 14.63
C ASN A 442 -5.06 -2.38 15.72
N ALA A 443 -5.43 -1.61 16.76
CA ALA A 443 -4.52 -1.36 17.86
C ALA A 443 -4.15 -2.66 18.60
N SER A 444 -2.86 -2.97 18.66
CA SER A 444 -2.32 -4.11 19.42
C SER A 444 -2.45 -3.91 20.94
N GLY A 445 -2.64 -2.67 21.39
CA GLY A 445 -3.00 -2.35 22.76
C GLY A 445 -3.04 -0.87 23.05
N TYR A 446 -3.14 -0.54 24.34
CA TYR A 446 -3.30 0.81 24.85
C TYR A 446 -2.38 1.08 26.03
N GLU A 447 -2.02 2.35 26.20
CA GLU A 447 -1.40 2.88 27.40
C GLU A 447 -2.31 3.94 28.03
N ILE A 448 -2.51 3.84 29.34
CA ILE A 448 -3.27 4.78 30.15
C ILE A 448 -2.31 5.51 31.06
N LYS A 449 -2.21 6.83 30.88
CA LYS A 449 -1.40 7.73 31.69
C LYS A 449 -2.31 8.52 32.62
N TYR A 450 -1.96 8.58 33.91
CA TYR A 450 -2.77 9.29 34.89
C TYR A 450 -1.94 9.99 35.97
N SER A 451 -2.42 11.15 36.42
CA SER A 451 -1.74 11.97 37.44
C SER A 451 -2.74 12.80 38.25
N THR A 452 -2.34 13.24 39.44
CA THR A 452 -3.08 14.29 40.18
C THR A 452 -2.76 15.70 39.68
N TYR A 453 -1.73 15.85 38.85
CA TYR A 453 -1.32 17.13 38.27
C TYR A 453 -1.94 17.30 36.88
N LYS A 454 -2.53 18.49 36.61
CA LYS A 454 -3.18 18.80 35.32
C LYS A 454 -2.22 18.69 34.13
N ASN A 455 -0.97 19.10 34.33
CA ASN A 455 0.11 19.00 33.35
C ASN A 455 0.70 17.58 33.23
N MET A 456 0.12 16.59 33.92
CA MET A 456 0.59 15.20 33.94
C MET A 456 2.04 15.02 34.44
N LYS A 457 2.58 15.97 35.22
CA LYS A 457 3.84 15.78 35.95
C LYS A 457 3.71 14.58 36.91
N LYS A 458 4.77 13.78 37.07
CA LYS A 458 4.80 12.56 37.90
C LYS A 458 3.67 11.56 37.57
N ALA A 459 3.23 11.49 36.32
CA ALA A 459 2.21 10.56 35.90
C ALA A 459 2.67 9.10 36.01
N LYS A 460 1.71 8.22 36.26
CA LYS A 460 1.89 6.77 36.16
C LYS A 460 1.30 6.29 34.83
N THR A 461 1.92 5.27 34.23
CA THR A 461 1.45 4.64 32.99
C THR A 461 1.10 3.19 33.25
N LYS A 462 0.06 2.70 32.57
CA LYS A 462 -0.36 1.29 32.58
C LYS A 462 -0.74 0.85 31.17
N SER A 463 -0.26 -0.32 30.77
CA SER A 463 -0.60 -0.91 29.48
C SER A 463 -1.76 -1.90 29.62
N THR A 464 -2.56 -2.05 28.57
CA THR A 464 -3.65 -3.02 28.51
C THR A 464 -4.05 -3.30 27.06
N THR A 465 -4.52 -4.51 26.78
CA THR A 465 -5.19 -4.86 25.52
C THR A 465 -6.70 -4.68 25.61
N LYS A 466 -7.24 -4.45 26.82
CA LYS A 466 -8.69 -4.32 27.06
C LYS A 466 -9.14 -2.88 26.86
N LEU A 467 -10.33 -2.70 26.29
CA LEU A 467 -10.97 -1.39 26.18
C LEU A 467 -11.44 -0.82 27.54
N THR A 468 -11.48 -1.65 28.58
CA THR A 468 -11.79 -1.23 29.94
C THR A 468 -10.63 -1.53 30.87
N TYR A 469 -10.19 -0.51 31.61
CA TYR A 469 -9.14 -0.64 32.63
C TYR A 469 -9.54 0.01 33.94
N VAL A 470 -9.20 -0.63 35.07
CA VAL A 470 -9.50 -0.10 36.41
C VAL A 470 -8.20 0.35 37.08
N LEU A 471 -8.03 1.66 37.22
CA LEU A 471 -6.96 2.26 38.01
C LEU A 471 -7.27 2.05 39.50
N LYS A 472 -6.39 1.37 40.23
CA LYS A 472 -6.57 1.01 41.64
C LYS A 472 -5.63 1.81 42.57
N LYS A 473 -5.86 1.67 43.89
CA LYS A 473 -5.01 2.25 44.95
C LYS A 473 -4.87 3.78 44.85
N LEU A 474 -5.97 4.47 44.54
CA LEU A 474 -5.97 5.93 44.39
C LEU A 474 -6.20 6.62 45.75
N LYS A 475 -5.68 7.84 45.90
CA LYS A 475 -5.85 8.66 47.09
C LYS A 475 -7.21 9.36 47.10
N ALA A 476 -7.91 9.26 48.24
CA ALA A 476 -9.17 9.98 48.46
C ALA A 476 -8.96 11.50 48.58
N GLY A 477 -9.97 12.27 48.18
CA GLY A 477 -9.92 13.72 48.12
C GLY A 477 -9.15 14.30 46.93
N LYS A 478 -8.55 13.45 46.06
CA LYS A 478 -7.74 13.91 44.92
C LYS A 478 -8.52 13.85 43.61
N LYS A 479 -8.25 14.85 42.76
CA LYS A 479 -8.63 14.89 41.35
C LYS A 479 -7.53 14.19 40.55
N TYR A 480 -7.92 13.37 39.57
CA TYR A 480 -7.02 12.68 38.66
C TYR A 480 -7.35 13.10 37.23
N TYR A 481 -6.29 13.36 36.47
CA TYR A 481 -6.30 13.59 35.03
C TYR A 481 -5.83 12.29 34.37
N VAL A 482 -6.58 11.83 33.37
CA VAL A 482 -6.35 10.55 32.68
C VAL A 482 -6.29 10.81 31.18
N GLN A 483 -5.28 10.27 30.50
CA GLN A 483 -5.18 10.22 29.04
C GLN A 483 -4.84 8.79 28.62
N SER A 484 -5.17 8.46 27.38
CA SER A 484 -4.79 7.19 26.78
C SER A 484 -4.15 7.41 25.41
N ARG A 485 -3.28 6.49 25.01
CA ARG A 485 -2.85 6.32 23.63
C ARG A 485 -2.95 4.86 23.24
N ALA A 486 -3.13 4.57 21.97
CA ALA A 486 -3.03 3.23 21.41
C ALA A 486 -1.60 2.99 20.91
N TYR A 487 -1.27 1.73 20.64
CA TYR A 487 -0.09 1.37 19.88
C TYR A 487 -0.39 0.24 18.91
N PHE A 488 0.32 0.25 17.79
CA PHE A 488 0.38 -0.81 16.79
C PHE A 488 1.74 -1.49 16.89
N ILE A 489 1.82 -2.74 16.44
CA ILE A 489 3.09 -3.45 16.28
C ILE A 489 3.36 -3.52 14.79
N MET A 490 4.52 -3.04 14.38
CA MET A 490 5.03 -3.12 13.00
C MET A 490 6.49 -3.54 13.13
N ASP A 491 6.87 -4.65 12.49
CA ASP A 491 8.22 -5.22 12.55
C ASP A 491 8.75 -5.36 13.99
N GLY A 492 7.90 -5.86 14.90
CA GLY A 492 8.22 -6.04 16.32
C GLY A 492 8.29 -4.74 17.15
N SER A 493 8.14 -3.57 16.53
CA SER A 493 8.25 -2.26 17.18
C SER A 493 6.88 -1.63 17.48
N LYS A 494 6.77 -0.94 18.62
CA LYS A 494 5.54 -0.23 19.00
C LYS A 494 5.47 1.17 18.40
N LEU A 495 4.53 1.37 17.48
CA LEU A 495 4.18 2.69 16.97
C LEU A 495 3.02 3.26 17.78
N TYR A 496 3.25 4.38 18.45
CA TYR A 496 2.29 4.96 19.38
C TYR A 496 1.46 6.07 18.73
N THR A 497 0.16 6.06 19.02
CA THR A 497 -0.70 7.19 18.69
C THR A 497 -0.40 8.42 19.56
N GLY A 498 -0.92 9.56 19.15
CA GLY A 498 -1.02 10.73 20.00
C GLY A 498 -1.81 10.44 21.27
N TRP A 499 -1.55 11.22 22.33
CA TRP A 499 -2.34 11.13 23.57
C TRP A 499 -3.73 11.71 23.35
N SER A 500 -4.76 11.02 23.87
CA SER A 500 -6.14 11.51 23.93
C SER A 500 -6.25 12.83 24.68
N SER A 501 -7.35 13.55 24.50
CA SER A 501 -7.75 14.60 25.44
C SER A 501 -7.87 14.07 26.87
N LYS A 502 -7.58 14.92 27.86
CA LYS A 502 -7.62 14.55 29.29
C LYS A 502 -9.06 14.38 29.76
N LYS A 503 -9.37 13.25 30.40
CA LYS A 503 -10.57 13.09 31.23
C LYS A 503 -10.22 13.33 32.70
N VAL A 504 -11.18 13.83 33.45
CA VAL A 504 -11.00 14.20 34.86
C VAL A 504 -11.94 13.39 35.73
N ALA A 505 -11.41 12.79 36.80
CA ALA A 505 -12.20 12.06 37.78
C ALA A 505 -11.73 12.39 39.21
N LYS A 506 -12.66 12.62 40.14
CA LYS A 506 -12.37 12.95 41.53
C LYS A 506 -12.76 11.80 42.45
N ILE A 507 -11.80 11.25 43.20
CA ILE A 507 -12.10 10.31 44.29
C ILE A 507 -12.53 11.15 45.49
N LYS A 508 -13.83 11.17 45.80
CA LYS A 508 -14.37 11.88 46.97
C LYS A 508 -13.99 11.15 48.27
N LYS A 509 -13.82 11.89 49.37
CA LYS A 509 -13.70 11.27 50.70
C LYS A 509 -15.05 10.65 51.06
N VAL A 510 -15.07 9.38 51.44
CA VAL A 510 -16.29 8.70 51.90
C VAL A 510 -16.37 8.87 53.42
N LYS A 511 -17.41 9.53 53.93
CA LYS A 511 -17.66 9.62 55.38
C LYS A 511 -18.01 8.22 55.89
N LYS A 512 -17.30 7.73 56.91
CA LYS A 512 -17.72 6.51 57.64
C LYS A 512 -18.99 6.86 58.41
N VAL A 513 -20.14 6.35 57.98
CA VAL A 513 -21.33 6.33 58.84
C VAL A 513 -21.04 5.29 59.93
N LYS A 514 -20.94 5.71 61.19
CA LYS A 514 -20.90 4.79 62.33
C LYS A 514 -22.24 4.02 62.31
N LYS A 515 -22.20 2.70 62.15
CA LYS A 515 -23.39 1.86 62.40
C LYS A 515 -23.83 2.10 63.84
N ALA A 516 -25.04 2.62 64.05
CA ALA A 516 -25.64 2.67 65.37
C ALA A 516 -25.72 1.23 65.91
N LYS A 517 -25.17 1.00 67.11
CA LYS A 517 -25.37 -0.26 67.84
C LYS A 517 -26.88 -0.41 68.08
N LYS A 518 -27.48 -1.49 67.57
CA LYS A 518 -28.85 -1.90 67.94
C LYS A 518 -28.84 -2.12 69.46
N ALA A 519 -29.56 -1.28 70.20
CA ALA A 519 -29.82 -1.53 71.62
C ALA A 519 -30.65 -2.82 71.73
N LYS A 520 -30.15 -3.80 72.49
CA LYS A 520 -30.96 -4.95 72.94
C LYS A 520 -32.01 -4.38 73.91
N SER A 521 -33.30 -4.47 73.57
CA SER A 521 -34.35 -4.21 74.57
C SER A 521 -34.33 -5.36 75.59
N ALA A 522 -34.20 -4.99 76.86
CA ALA A 522 -34.40 -5.91 77.96
C ALA A 522 -35.90 -6.22 78.08
N LYS A 523 -36.26 -7.51 77.96
CA LYS A 523 -37.55 -8.03 78.44
C LYS A 523 -37.51 -7.96 79.96
N ASN A 524 -38.23 -7.02 80.56
CA ASN A 524 -38.55 -7.07 81.97
C ASN A 524 -39.77 -7.98 82.16
N SER A 525 -39.53 -9.10 82.82
CA SER A 525 -40.55 -9.92 83.46
C SER A 525 -41.18 -9.16 84.63
N LYS A 526 -42.51 -9.10 84.68
CA LYS A 526 -43.23 -9.00 85.96
C LYS A 526 -44.29 -10.10 85.99
N LYS A 527 -44.02 -11.12 86.81
CA LYS A 527 -45.02 -11.95 87.47
C LYS A 527 -45.65 -11.10 88.59
N LYS A 528 -46.97 -11.01 88.62
CA LYS A 528 -47.81 -11.52 89.70
C LYS A 528 -49.26 -11.52 89.23
#